data_AF-A0A527GLA0-F1
#
_entry.id   AF-A0A527GLA0-F1
#
_cell.length_a   1.000
_cell.length_b   1.000
_cell.length_c   1.000
_cell.angle_alpha   90.00
_cell.angle_beta   90.00
_cell.angle_gamma   90.00
#
_symmetry.space_group_name_H-M   'P 1'
#
loop_
_entity.id
_entity.type
_entity.pdbx_description
1 polymer ?
#
loop_
_entity_poly.entity_id
_entity_poly.type
_entity_poly.pdbx_seq_one_letter_code
_entity_poly.pdbx_strand_id
1 'polypeptide(L)' 'LDVTKQIEGHTICALGDAAAWPIQGLMRHFRGEVERRIYEFSRNAHRAEPVMVAAE' A
#
# COMPACT_ATOMS: atom_id res chain seq x y z
N LEU A 1 -2.09 -1.02 10.04
CA LEU A 1 -1.25 0.21 9.86
C LEU A 1 0.13 0.00 10.50
N ASP A 2 0.46 -1.24 10.82
CA ASP A 2 1.49 -1.53 11.81
C ASP A 2 2.90 -1.33 11.23
N VAL A 3 3.09 -1.68 9.96
CA VAL A 3 4.34 -1.45 9.22
C VAL A 3 4.66 0.04 9.10
N THR A 4 3.68 0.88 8.71
CA THR A 4 3.92 2.32 8.58
C THR A 4 4.27 2.98 9.92
N LYS A 5 3.80 2.43 11.05
CA LYS A 5 4.15 2.91 12.40
C LYS A 5 5.52 2.43 12.86
N GLN A 6 6.00 1.30 12.36
CA GLN A 6 7.37 0.83 12.60
C GLN A 6 8.40 1.68 11.87
N ILE A 7 8.01 2.37 10.80
CA ILE A 7 8.88 3.29 10.04
C ILE A 7 8.86 4.69 10.66
N GLU A 8 7.67 5.17 11.01
CA GLU A 8 7.48 6.50 11.60
C GLU A 8 8.31 6.66 12.90
N GLY A 9 9.18 7.67 12.94
CA GLY A 9 10.06 7.96 14.08
C GLY A 9 11.23 6.99 14.29
N HIS A 10 11.40 6.00 13.41
CA HIS A 10 12.42 4.94 13.53
C HIS A 10 13.43 4.96 12.37
N THR A 11 13.53 6.09 11.66
CA THR A 11 14.50 6.28 10.57
C THR A 11 15.45 7.43 10.88
N ILE A 12 16.64 7.42 10.26
CA ILE A 12 17.69 8.43 10.50
C ILE A 12 17.26 9.83 10.02
N CYS A 13 16.44 9.92 8.97
CA CYS A 13 15.96 11.16 8.41
C CYS A 13 14.43 11.17 8.25
N ALA A 14 13.84 12.37 8.23
CA ALA A 14 12.39 12.57 8.14
C ALA A 14 11.75 12.07 6.83
N LEU A 15 12.55 11.57 5.87
CA LEU A 15 12.02 10.95 4.66
C LEU A 15 11.19 9.69 5.00
N GLY A 16 11.55 8.95 6.04
CA GLY A 16 10.77 7.79 6.48
C GLY A 16 9.36 8.17 6.93
N ASP A 17 9.24 9.25 7.71
CA ASP A 17 7.94 9.78 8.15
C ASP A 17 7.15 10.32 6.95
N ALA A 18 7.82 11.06 6.07
CA ALA A 18 7.23 11.58 4.83
C ALA A 18 6.72 10.46 3.90
N ALA A 19 7.32 9.27 3.93
CA ALA A 19 6.84 8.10 3.19
C ALA A 19 5.72 7.35 3.93
N ALA A 20 5.78 7.28 5.27
CA ALA A 20 4.79 6.59 6.09
C ALA A 20 3.44 7.33 6.15
N TRP A 21 3.45 8.65 6.33
CA TRP A 21 2.25 9.43 6.53
C TRP A 21 1.25 9.40 5.36
N PRO A 22 1.67 9.50 4.07
CA PRO A 22 0.74 9.36 2.95
C PRO A 22 -0.01 8.04 2.94
N ILE A 23 0.67 6.92 3.22
CA ILE A 23 0.04 5.60 3.29
C ILE A 23 -0.90 5.51 4.49
N GLN A 24 -0.52 6.05 5.64
CA GLN A 24 -1.41 6.13 6.80
C GLN A 24 -2.67 6.96 6.49
N GLY A 25 -2.54 8.10 5.83
CA GLY A 25 -3.65 8.96 5.40
C GLY A 25 -4.57 8.25 4.40
N LEU A 26 -4.00 7.61 3.38
CA LEU A 26 -4.73 6.80 2.40
C LEU A 26 -5.58 5.74 3.10
N MET A 27 -4.98 4.96 4.01
CA MET A 27 -5.66 3.88 4.72
C MET A 27 -6.62 4.35 5.83
N ARG A 28 -6.54 5.61 6.27
CA ARG A 28 -7.50 6.23 7.20
C ARG A 28 -8.75 6.73 6.47
N HIS A 29 -8.59 7.36 5.31
CA HIS A 29 -9.69 8.04 4.62
C HIS A 29 -10.28 7.23 3.46
N PHE A 30 -9.48 6.39 2.81
CA PHE A 30 -9.86 5.71 1.55
C PHE A 30 -9.76 4.19 1.65
N ARG A 31 -9.80 3.62 2.86
CA ARG A 31 -9.72 2.16 3.04
C ARG A 31 -10.75 1.39 2.20
N GLY A 32 -12.00 1.86 2.19
CA GLY A 32 -13.06 1.19 1.42
C GLY A 32 -12.76 1.14 -0.08
N GLU A 33 -12.12 2.17 -0.64
CA GLU A 33 -11.73 2.19 -2.05
C GLU A 33 -10.57 1.23 -2.33
N VAL A 34 -9.59 1.16 -1.42
CA VAL A 34 -8.48 0.19 -1.51
C VAL A 34 -9.00 -1.24 -1.46
N GLU A 35 -9.87 -1.55 -0.48
CA GLU A 35 -10.50 -2.87 -0.33
C GLU A 35 -11.36 -3.24 -1.54
N ARG A 36 -12.13 -2.28 -2.09
CA ARG A 36 -12.91 -2.48 -3.32
C ARG A 36 -12.02 -2.89 -4.49
N ARG A 37 -10.89 -2.18 -4.70
CA ARG A 37 -9.93 -2.50 -5.78
C ARG A 37 -9.30 -3.87 -5.60
N ILE A 38 -8.95 -4.24 -4.36
CA ILE A 38 -8.42 -5.57 -4.04
C ILE A 38 -9.48 -6.63 -4.38
N TYR A 39 -10.72 -6.44 -3.94
CA TYR A 39 -11.82 -7.37 -4.23
C TYR A 39 -12.07 -7.52 -5.74
N GLU A 40 -12.09 -6.42 -6.49
CA GLU A 40 -12.24 -6.43 -7.94
C GLU A 40 -11.11 -7.17 -8.63
N PHE A 41 -9.86 -6.92 -8.21
CA PHE A 41 -8.70 -7.65 -8.69
C PHE A 41 -8.79 -9.14 -8.38
N SER A 42 -9.07 -9.52 -7.12
CA SER A 42 -9.18 -10.92 -6.71
C SER A 42 -10.30 -11.66 -7.42
N ARG A 43 -11.46 -11.02 -7.63
CA ARG A 43 -12.57 -11.58 -8.41
C ARG A 43 -12.18 -11.81 -9.87
N ASN A 44 -11.37 -10.91 -10.43
CA ASN A 44 -10.93 -10.96 -11.82
C ASN A 44 -9.60 -11.73 -12.00
N ALA A 45 -8.94 -12.15 -10.92
CA ALA A 45 -7.62 -12.77 -10.95
C ALA A 45 -7.59 -14.11 -11.70
N HIS A 46 -8.74 -14.80 -11.80
CA HIS A 46 -8.86 -15.99 -12.67
C HIS A 46 -8.88 -15.66 -14.18
N ARG A 47 -8.96 -14.37 -14.56
CA ARG A 47 -8.93 -13.90 -15.95
C ARG A 47 -7.66 -13.12 -16.31
N ALA A 48 -6.85 -12.73 -15.34
CA ALA A 48 -5.64 -11.95 -15.56
C ALA A 48 -4.42 -12.88 -15.57
N GLU A 49 -3.72 -12.94 -16.70
CA GLU A 49 -2.39 -13.57 -16.76
C GLU A 49 -1.46 -12.89 -15.73
N PRO A 50 -0.57 -13.64 -15.07
CA PRO A 50 0.31 -13.07 -14.05
C PRO A 50 1.20 -12.00 -14.68
N VAL A 51 1.09 -10.76 -14.17
CA VAL A 51 1.96 -9.64 -14.53
C VAL A 51 3.35 -9.94 -13.95
N MET A 52 4.16 -10.66 -14.73
CA MET A 52 5.59 -10.82 -14.53
C MET A 52 6.27 -9.55 -15.03
N VAL A 53 6.35 -8.51 -14.20
CA VAL A 53 7.23 -7.37 -14.51
C VAL A 53 8.54 -7.63 -13.77
N ALA A 54 9.53 -8.06 -14.55
CA ALA A 54 10.92 -8.05 -14.16
C ALA A 54 11.30 -6.62 -13.72
N ALA A 55 11.82 -6.50 -12.51
CA ALA A 55 12.51 -5.29 -12.09
C ALA A 55 13.96 -5.41 -12.59
N GLU A 56 14.24 -4.79 -13.73
CA GLU A 56 15.59 -4.34 -14.09
C GLU A 56 15.80 -2.90 -13.60
#